data_AF-A0A1V1NYL0-F1
#
_entry.id   AF-A0A1V1NYL0-F1
#
_cell.length_a   1.000
_cell.length_b   1.000
_cell.length_c   1.000
_cell.angle_alpha   90.00
_cell.angle_beta   90.00
_cell.angle_gamma   90.00
#
_symmetry.space_group_name_H-M   'P 1'
#
loop_
_entity.id
_entity.type
_entity.pdbx_description
1 polymer ?
#
loop_
_entity_poly.entity_id
_entity_poly.type
_entity_poly.pdbx_seq_one_letter_code
_entity_poly.pdbx_strand_id
1 'polypeptide(L)'
;MSQSQADDERPEDSFLENNTVSQTSHVLFGSIMKESLTPLNLEVESDYEVGKGPPKLDVLIIRRAGARWSKAQLEFLPDGIRQSNCKHVILELKYTESINKTAIFQTIGYLGSYLRLKQFKPEKVCAFIVSSKTPQKRMLKQIGFEQSDIKGVYNSKDCLLSNLQLISLNDLSGAPYNLWIKLFSSKINQRLSVLKRILAFDLKKFNSGLVSILIKILKFWNMVGEISMQRIQKDILYESDGISDELASWFLSMFKPEDRLRGLQPEDRLRGLQPEDVFKQFKPEDRLNGLDLKIIEDYLKTKKKK
;
A
#
# COMPACT_ATOMS: atom_id res chain seq x y z
N MET A 1 -30.01 -27.83 -35.91
CA MET A 1 -28.65 -28.38 -36.04
C MET A 1 -27.68 -27.22 -36.22
N SER A 2 -26.61 -27.21 -35.40
CA SER A 2 -25.34 -26.46 -35.52
C SER A 2 -25.40 -24.93 -35.56
N GLN A 3 -25.09 -24.19 -34.47
CA GLN A 3 -23.75 -23.82 -33.94
C GLN A 3 -22.88 -22.96 -34.87
N SER A 4 -22.60 -21.72 -34.44
CA SER A 4 -21.30 -21.26 -33.90
C SER A 4 -21.57 -19.97 -33.08
N GLN A 5 -21.47 -19.96 -31.74
CA GLN A 5 -20.24 -19.84 -30.93
C GLN A 5 -19.22 -18.87 -31.53
N ALA A 6 -19.35 -17.61 -31.13
CA ALA A 6 -18.25 -16.66 -31.10
C ALA A 6 -17.65 -16.72 -29.70
N ASP A 7 -16.42 -17.22 -29.62
CA ASP A 7 -15.64 -17.36 -28.40
C ASP A 7 -15.30 -16.00 -27.79
N ASP A 8 -15.65 -15.87 -26.51
CA ASP A 8 -15.32 -14.77 -25.62
C ASP A 8 -13.92 -15.03 -25.03
N GLU A 9 -12.87 -14.90 -25.86
CA GLU A 9 -11.48 -15.00 -25.40
C GLU A 9 -11.01 -13.66 -24.80
N ARG A 10 -11.32 -13.45 -23.50
CA ARG A 10 -10.41 -12.85 -22.50
C ARG A 10 -11.03 -12.93 -21.10
N PRO A 11 -10.42 -13.69 -20.16
CA PRO A 11 -10.01 -13.04 -18.90
C PRO A 11 -8.80 -13.65 -18.13
N GLU A 12 -7.98 -14.54 -18.68
CA GLU A 12 -6.92 -15.20 -17.87
C GLU A 12 -5.84 -14.21 -17.34
N ASP A 13 -5.33 -13.31 -18.18
CA ASP A 13 -4.29 -12.34 -17.78
C ASP A 13 -4.77 -11.36 -16.69
N SER A 14 -6.02 -10.89 -16.79
CA SER A 14 -6.59 -9.95 -15.82
C SER A 14 -6.82 -10.58 -14.44
N PHE A 15 -7.08 -11.90 -14.38
CA PHE A 15 -7.22 -12.64 -13.14
C PHE A 15 -5.86 -12.85 -12.46
N LEU A 16 -4.82 -13.17 -13.23
CA LEU A 16 -3.46 -13.36 -12.73
C LEU A 16 -2.84 -12.05 -12.19
N GLU A 17 -3.05 -10.93 -12.89
CA GLU A 17 -2.60 -9.61 -12.43
C GLU A 17 -3.28 -9.20 -11.12
N ASN A 18 -4.62 -9.33 -11.04
CA ASN A 18 -5.38 -8.97 -9.83
C ASN A 18 -4.98 -9.83 -8.62
N ASN A 19 -4.71 -11.13 -8.82
CA ASN A 19 -4.22 -12.00 -7.75
C ASN A 19 -2.83 -11.60 -7.26
N THR A 20 -1.93 -11.21 -8.16
CA THR A 20 -0.57 -10.76 -7.82
C THR A 20 -0.59 -9.44 -7.05
N VAL A 21 -1.45 -8.50 -7.45
CA VAL A 21 -1.67 -7.23 -6.74
C VAL A 21 -2.21 -7.49 -5.34
N SER A 22 -3.22 -8.37 -5.22
CA SER A 22 -3.79 -8.75 -3.93
C SER A 22 -2.70 -9.34 -3.02
N GLN A 23 -2.02 -10.41 -3.46
CA GLN A 23 -0.99 -11.07 -2.66
C GLN A 23 0.12 -10.12 -2.20
N THR A 24 0.63 -9.28 -3.12
CA THR A 24 1.68 -8.30 -2.80
C THR A 24 1.19 -7.28 -1.77
N SER A 25 -0.06 -6.81 -1.89
CA SER A 25 -0.64 -5.86 -0.92
C SER A 25 -0.78 -6.46 0.48
N HIS A 26 -1.18 -7.73 0.60
CA HIS A 26 -1.26 -8.45 1.88
C HIS A 26 0.12 -8.60 2.53
N VAL A 27 1.14 -9.00 1.76
CA VAL A 27 2.51 -9.13 2.25
C VAL A 27 3.04 -7.79 2.77
N LEU A 28 2.82 -6.69 2.02
CA LEU A 28 3.26 -5.36 2.43
C LEU A 28 2.50 -4.85 3.66
N PHE A 29 1.20 -5.12 3.75
CA PHE A 29 0.37 -4.77 4.91
C PHE A 29 0.81 -5.53 6.17
N GLY A 30 1.05 -6.85 6.05
CA GLY A 30 1.60 -7.66 7.13
C GLY A 30 2.98 -7.16 7.56
N SER A 31 3.85 -6.84 6.60
CA SER A 31 5.20 -6.35 6.85
C SER A 31 5.22 -5.02 7.59
N ILE A 32 4.40 -4.04 7.19
CA ILE A 32 4.40 -2.72 7.86
C ILE A 32 3.89 -2.83 9.29
N MET A 33 2.90 -3.69 9.53
CA MET A 33 2.36 -3.93 10.87
C MET A 33 3.38 -4.67 11.75
N LYS A 34 4.10 -5.65 11.18
CA LYS A 34 5.17 -6.36 11.90
C LYS A 34 6.30 -5.42 12.31
N GLU A 35 6.84 -4.65 11.38
CA GLU A 35 7.94 -3.70 11.63
C GLU A 35 7.56 -2.58 12.60
N SER A 36 6.27 -2.19 12.65
CA SER A 36 5.79 -1.15 13.57
C SER A 36 5.46 -1.67 14.98
N LEU A 37 5.03 -2.93 15.12
CA LEU A 37 4.51 -3.45 16.38
C LEU A 37 5.48 -4.39 17.12
N THR A 38 6.37 -5.11 16.43
CA THR A 38 7.35 -6.00 17.07
C THR A 38 8.28 -5.27 18.06
N PRO A 39 8.80 -4.06 17.77
CA PRO A 39 9.57 -3.28 18.74
C PRO A 39 8.79 -2.92 20.02
N LEU A 40 7.46 -3.00 19.98
CA LEU A 40 6.56 -2.70 21.10
C LEU A 40 6.14 -3.97 21.88
N ASN A 41 6.91 -5.05 21.73
CA ASN A 41 6.69 -6.35 22.38
C ASN A 41 5.33 -6.97 22.03
N LEU A 42 4.93 -6.85 20.76
CA LEU A 42 3.80 -7.55 20.18
C LEU A 42 4.29 -8.63 19.22
N GLU A 43 3.74 -9.83 19.33
CA GLU A 43 3.98 -10.89 18.35
C GLU A 43 3.11 -10.62 17.13
N VAL A 44 3.70 -10.65 15.94
CA VAL A 44 3.01 -10.39 14.68
C VAL A 44 3.36 -11.49 13.68
N GLU A 45 2.34 -12.23 13.24
CA GLU A 45 2.44 -13.34 12.28
C GLU A 45 1.62 -13.01 11.03
N SER A 46 2.24 -13.03 9.86
CA SER A 46 1.59 -12.74 8.55
C SER A 46 1.37 -13.98 7.68
N ASP A 47 1.90 -15.13 8.10
CA ASP A 47 1.74 -16.42 7.46
C ASP A 47 1.29 -17.41 8.53
N TYR A 48 -0.01 -17.75 8.56
CA TYR A 48 -0.55 -18.70 9.53
C TYR A 48 -1.05 -19.97 8.84
N GLU A 49 -0.43 -21.10 9.16
CA GLU A 49 -0.86 -22.42 8.69
C GLU A 49 -2.00 -22.94 9.57
N VAL A 50 -3.16 -23.20 8.96
CA VAL A 50 -4.33 -23.77 9.64
C VAL A 50 -4.40 -25.27 9.35
N GLY A 51 -3.43 -26.02 9.88
CA GLY A 51 -3.42 -27.48 9.81
C GLY A 51 -2.40 -28.09 8.82
N LYS A 52 -2.55 -29.38 8.52
CA LYS A 52 -1.67 -30.14 7.62
C LYS A 52 -2.20 -30.07 6.17
N GLY A 53 -1.74 -29.09 5.40
CA GLY A 53 -2.13 -28.86 3.98
C GLY A 53 -2.67 -27.44 3.73
N PRO A 54 -2.56 -26.87 2.51
CA PRO A 54 -2.83 -25.44 2.25
C PRO A 54 -4.34 -25.10 2.36
N PRO A 55 -4.70 -23.83 2.63
CA PRO A 55 -3.92 -22.63 2.32
C PRO A 55 -3.30 -21.95 3.55
N LYS A 56 -2.10 -21.38 3.34
CA LYS A 56 -1.59 -20.30 4.18
C LYS A 56 -2.67 -19.22 4.25
N LEU A 57 -3.08 -18.82 5.44
CA LEU A 57 -4.03 -17.73 5.55
C LEU A 57 -3.34 -16.42 5.17
N ASP A 58 -3.94 -15.65 4.27
CA ASP A 58 -3.55 -14.27 3.97
C ASP A 58 -3.99 -13.29 5.10
N VAL A 59 -3.96 -13.76 6.35
CA VAL A 59 -4.33 -12.98 7.54
C VAL A 59 -3.11 -12.58 8.34
N LEU A 60 -3.23 -11.43 8.98
CA LEU A 60 -2.26 -10.95 9.95
C LEU A 60 -2.80 -11.21 11.37
N ILE A 61 -2.00 -11.86 12.21
CA ILE A 61 -2.31 -12.12 13.61
C ILE A 61 -1.40 -11.28 14.48
N ILE A 62 -2.00 -10.48 15.36
CA ILE A 62 -1.28 -9.69 16.38
C ILE A 62 -1.62 -10.28 17.74
N ARG A 63 -0.61 -10.56 18.56
CA ARG A 63 -0.80 -11.09 19.92
C ARG A 63 -0.21 -10.15 20.96
N ARG A 64 -1.03 -9.87 21.97
CA ARG A 64 -0.64 -9.06 23.12
C ARG A 64 -0.14 -9.96 24.24
N ALA A 65 1.08 -9.71 24.71
CA ALA A 65 1.62 -10.40 25.89
C ALA A 65 0.95 -9.93 27.20
N GLY A 66 0.73 -8.62 27.35
CA GLY A 66 0.19 -8.01 28.57
C GLY A 66 -1.34 -8.05 28.74
N ALA A 67 -1.82 -7.51 29.86
CA ALA A 67 -3.24 -7.45 30.20
C ALA A 67 -4.02 -6.29 29.53
N ARG A 68 -3.32 -5.23 29.10
CA ARG A 68 -3.86 -4.05 28.41
C ARG A 68 -2.87 -3.59 27.35
N TRP A 69 -3.33 -2.84 26.34
CA TRP A 69 -2.43 -2.15 25.43
C TRP A 69 -1.62 -1.09 26.19
N SER A 70 -0.31 -1.04 25.97
CA SER A 70 0.53 0.02 26.52
C SER A 70 0.31 1.34 25.78
N LYS A 71 0.69 2.47 26.39
CA LYS A 71 0.61 3.79 25.73
C LYS A 71 1.37 3.81 24.40
N ALA A 72 2.56 3.22 24.37
CA ALA A 72 3.37 3.13 23.15
C ALA A 72 2.69 2.24 22.07
N GLN A 73 2.09 1.11 22.46
CA GLN A 73 1.31 0.28 21.52
C GLN A 73 0.13 1.05 20.92
N LEU A 74 -0.57 1.83 21.74
CA LEU A 74 -1.67 2.67 21.29
C LEU A 74 -1.24 3.79 20.33
N GLU A 75 0.04 4.12 20.18
CA GLU A 75 0.50 5.09 19.18
C GLU A 75 0.58 4.47 17.76
N PHE A 76 0.60 3.14 17.65
CA PHE A 76 0.70 2.41 16.39
C PHE A 76 -0.51 1.51 16.09
N LEU A 77 -1.34 1.22 17.09
CA LEU A 77 -2.58 0.48 16.88
C LEU A 77 -3.66 1.41 16.28
N PRO A 78 -4.25 1.02 15.13
CA PRO A 78 -5.27 1.83 14.48
C PRO A 78 -6.61 1.80 15.23
N ASP A 79 -7.46 2.77 14.90
CA ASP A 79 -8.88 2.77 15.28
C ASP A 79 -9.54 1.42 14.93
N GLY A 80 -10.43 0.96 15.82
CA GLY A 80 -10.96 -0.40 15.85
C GLY A 80 -10.13 -1.28 16.79
N ILE A 81 -8.86 -1.51 16.45
CA ILE A 81 -7.99 -2.41 17.23
C ILE A 81 -7.64 -1.79 18.58
N ARG A 82 -7.24 -0.51 18.60
CA ARG A 82 -6.78 0.18 19.82
C ARG A 82 -7.86 0.28 20.90
N GLN A 83 -9.14 0.27 20.52
CA GLN A 83 -10.28 0.31 21.45
C GLN A 83 -10.72 -1.09 21.89
N SER A 84 -10.28 -2.14 21.20
CA SER A 84 -10.58 -3.52 21.58
C SER A 84 -9.78 -3.93 22.82
N ASN A 85 -10.30 -4.87 23.61
CA ASN A 85 -9.57 -5.48 24.72
C ASN A 85 -9.18 -6.94 24.46
N CYS A 86 -9.24 -7.37 23.20
CA CYS A 86 -8.84 -8.73 22.86
C CYS A 86 -7.34 -8.94 23.08
N LYS A 87 -6.98 -10.19 23.37
CA LYS A 87 -5.59 -10.60 23.50
C LYS A 87 -4.98 -10.95 22.14
N HIS A 88 -5.81 -11.44 21.22
CA HIS A 88 -5.43 -11.79 19.86
C HIS A 88 -6.30 -11.02 18.88
N VAL A 89 -5.66 -10.49 17.84
CA VAL A 89 -6.30 -9.75 16.76
C VAL A 89 -6.02 -10.49 15.46
N ILE A 90 -7.06 -10.76 14.68
CA ILE A 90 -6.96 -11.30 13.31
C ILE A 90 -7.34 -10.18 12.36
N LEU A 91 -6.54 -9.95 11.33
CA LEU A 91 -6.78 -8.91 10.32
C LEU A 91 -6.81 -9.55 8.93
N GLU A 92 -7.90 -9.33 8.22
CA GLU A 92 -8.08 -9.68 6.81
C GLU A 92 -8.10 -8.38 5.99
N LEU A 93 -7.10 -8.15 5.14
CA LEU A 93 -7.10 -7.02 4.23
C LEU A 93 -7.97 -7.33 3.01
N LYS A 94 -8.80 -6.39 2.57
CA LYS A 94 -9.42 -6.38 1.25
C LYS A 94 -8.91 -5.18 0.48
N TYR A 95 -7.92 -5.42 -0.38
CA TYR A 95 -7.25 -4.36 -1.16
C TYR A 95 -7.97 -4.05 -2.46
N THR A 96 -8.14 -5.06 -3.31
CA THR A 96 -8.69 -4.92 -4.67
C THR A 96 -10.22 -4.87 -4.70
N GLU A 97 -10.89 -5.40 -3.69
CA GLU A 97 -12.35 -5.42 -3.58
C GLU A 97 -12.86 -4.65 -2.35
N SER A 98 -14.14 -4.25 -2.42
CA SER A 98 -14.86 -3.74 -1.25
C SER A 98 -15.45 -4.92 -0.47
N ILE A 99 -15.81 -4.69 0.80
CA ILE A 99 -16.53 -5.67 1.62
C ILE A 99 -17.74 -6.29 0.89
N ASN A 100 -17.86 -7.61 1.02
CA ASN A 100 -18.98 -8.42 0.52
C ASN A 100 -19.21 -9.62 1.47
N LYS A 101 -20.22 -10.46 1.15
CA LYS A 101 -20.55 -11.63 1.97
C LYS A 101 -19.42 -12.66 2.04
N THR A 102 -18.69 -12.88 0.95
CA THR A 102 -17.57 -13.83 0.90
C THR A 102 -16.45 -13.42 1.86
N ALA A 103 -16.09 -12.14 1.90
CA ALA A 103 -15.10 -11.61 2.84
C ALA A 103 -15.48 -11.88 4.31
N ILE A 104 -16.78 -11.80 4.64
CA ILE A 104 -17.30 -12.11 5.97
C ILE A 104 -17.15 -13.60 6.26
N PHE A 105 -17.63 -14.47 5.36
CA PHE A 105 -17.54 -15.92 5.54
C PHE A 105 -16.10 -16.40 5.68
N GLN A 106 -15.20 -15.88 4.85
CA GLN A 106 -13.77 -16.16 4.91
C GLN A 106 -13.19 -15.77 6.27
N THR A 107 -13.45 -14.53 6.73
CA THR A 107 -12.89 -14.02 8.00
C THR A 107 -13.45 -14.77 9.22
N ILE A 108 -14.73 -15.12 9.20
CA ILE A 108 -15.34 -15.96 10.26
C ILE A 108 -14.73 -17.36 10.24
N GLY A 109 -14.51 -17.93 9.06
CA GLY A 109 -13.83 -19.22 8.90
C GLY A 109 -12.43 -19.21 9.54
N TYR A 110 -11.67 -18.13 9.32
CA TYR A 110 -10.37 -17.92 9.95
C TYR A 110 -10.47 -17.79 11.47
N LEU A 111 -11.41 -16.97 11.96
CA LEU A 111 -11.66 -16.82 13.39
C LEU A 111 -12.02 -18.15 14.06
N GLY A 112 -12.99 -18.89 13.51
CA GLY A 112 -13.41 -20.17 14.05
C GLY A 112 -12.31 -21.23 14.03
N SER A 113 -11.49 -21.25 12.99
CA SER A 113 -10.35 -22.17 12.89
C SER A 113 -9.26 -21.81 13.90
N TYR A 114 -8.95 -20.53 14.06
CA TYR A 114 -7.97 -20.04 15.04
C TYR A 114 -8.40 -20.35 16.48
N LEU A 115 -9.67 -20.08 16.82
CA LEU A 115 -10.24 -20.40 18.14
C LEU A 115 -10.11 -21.90 18.45
N ARG A 116 -10.42 -22.77 17.46
CA ARG A 116 -10.31 -24.22 17.60
C ARG A 116 -8.86 -24.67 17.81
N LEU A 117 -7.93 -24.18 16.98
CA LEU A 117 -6.51 -24.56 17.04
C LEU A 117 -5.85 -24.11 18.34
N LYS A 118 -6.18 -22.92 18.83
CA LYS A 118 -5.61 -22.38 20.08
C LYS A 118 -6.43 -22.69 21.33
N GLN A 119 -7.56 -23.38 21.18
CA GLN A 119 -8.49 -23.71 22.28
C GLN A 119 -8.91 -22.47 23.09
N PHE A 120 -9.12 -21.34 22.41
CA PHE A 120 -9.52 -20.09 23.04
C PHE A 120 -11.04 -19.93 23.06
N LYS A 121 -11.52 -19.21 24.09
CA LYS A 121 -12.89 -18.68 24.09
C LYS A 121 -12.99 -17.46 23.17
N PRO A 122 -14.14 -17.21 22.52
CA PRO A 122 -14.33 -16.11 21.60
C PRO A 122 -13.90 -14.75 22.17
N GLU A 123 -14.16 -14.46 23.45
CA GLU A 123 -13.93 -13.14 24.06
C GLU A 123 -12.43 -12.74 24.12
N LYS A 124 -11.52 -13.69 23.86
CA LYS A 124 -10.07 -13.43 23.81
C LYS A 124 -9.57 -12.99 22.44
N VAL A 125 -10.38 -13.14 21.39
CA VAL A 125 -9.98 -12.93 20.00
C VAL A 125 -10.96 -11.98 19.31
N CYS A 126 -10.45 -10.93 18.65
CA CYS A 126 -11.25 -10.13 17.72
C CYS A 126 -10.71 -10.31 16.31
N ALA A 127 -11.60 -10.28 15.33
CA ALA A 127 -11.27 -10.27 13.92
C ALA A 127 -11.70 -8.92 13.31
N PHE A 128 -10.90 -8.40 12.39
CA PHE A 128 -11.24 -7.21 11.64
C PHE A 128 -11.07 -7.45 10.15
N ILE A 129 -12.06 -7.04 9.37
CA ILE A 129 -11.89 -6.88 7.93
C ILE A 129 -11.43 -5.45 7.68
N VAL A 130 -10.30 -5.28 7.03
CA VAL A 130 -9.72 -3.98 6.68
C VAL A 130 -10.01 -3.71 5.21
N SER A 131 -10.97 -2.85 4.92
CA SER A 131 -11.39 -2.52 3.55
C SER A 131 -10.65 -1.29 3.03
N SER A 132 -9.92 -1.48 1.94
CA SER A 132 -9.22 -0.39 1.25
C SER A 132 -10.18 0.51 0.49
N LYS A 133 -11.22 -0.09 -0.09
CA LYS A 133 -12.34 0.61 -0.74
C LYS A 133 -13.39 1.01 0.29
N THR A 134 -14.07 2.15 0.06
CA THR A 134 -15.16 2.60 0.93
C THR A 134 -16.35 1.63 0.83
N PRO A 135 -16.80 1.01 1.94
CA PRO A 135 -17.97 0.15 1.94
C PRO A 135 -19.23 0.87 1.45
N GLN A 136 -19.98 0.23 0.56
CA GLN A 136 -21.26 0.78 0.11
C GLN A 136 -22.32 0.68 1.20
N LYS A 137 -23.07 1.77 1.43
CA LYS A 137 -24.16 1.81 2.44
C LYS A 137 -25.18 0.68 2.27
N ARG A 138 -25.55 0.36 1.02
CA ARG A 138 -26.48 -0.75 0.71
C ARG A 138 -25.90 -2.09 1.17
N MET A 139 -24.63 -2.35 0.88
CA MET A 139 -23.96 -3.58 1.29
C MET A 139 -23.93 -3.67 2.81
N LEU A 140 -23.44 -2.64 3.52
CA LEU A 140 -23.41 -2.57 4.98
C LEU A 140 -24.76 -2.91 5.62
N LYS A 141 -25.86 -2.33 5.11
CA LYS A 141 -27.22 -2.64 5.57
C LYS A 141 -27.59 -4.11 5.33
N GLN A 142 -27.22 -4.67 4.18
CA GLN A 142 -27.51 -6.06 3.84
C GLN A 142 -26.76 -7.07 4.72
N ILE A 143 -25.52 -6.75 5.11
CA ILE A 143 -24.69 -7.61 5.98
C ILE A 143 -24.83 -7.29 7.48
N GLY A 144 -25.69 -6.32 7.83
CA GLY A 144 -25.97 -5.97 9.24
C GLY A 144 -24.84 -5.24 9.95
N PHE A 145 -23.99 -4.50 9.22
CA PHE A 145 -22.93 -3.67 9.81
C PHE A 145 -23.35 -2.20 9.90
N GLU A 146 -23.07 -1.57 11.03
CA GLU A 146 -23.35 -0.17 11.30
C GLU A 146 -22.13 0.56 11.83
N GLN A 147 -22.03 1.85 11.52
CA GLN A 147 -20.93 2.68 11.96
C GLN A 147 -20.97 2.81 13.48
N SER A 148 -19.82 2.59 14.13
CA SER A 148 -19.64 2.86 15.55
C SER A 148 -19.42 4.35 15.82
N ASP A 149 -19.25 4.73 17.08
CA ASP A 149 -18.86 6.09 17.46
C ASP A 149 -17.48 6.50 16.90
N ILE A 150 -16.69 5.53 16.41
CA ILE A 150 -15.39 5.76 15.80
C ILE A 150 -15.55 5.80 14.27
N LYS A 151 -15.16 6.94 13.69
CA LYS A 151 -15.24 7.15 12.24
C LYS A 151 -14.45 6.09 11.47
N GLY A 152 -15.13 5.42 10.53
CA GLY A 152 -14.55 4.38 9.69
C GLY A 152 -14.49 3.00 10.35
N VAL A 153 -14.99 2.83 11.56
CA VAL A 153 -15.13 1.52 12.23
C VAL A 153 -16.60 1.14 12.31
N TYR A 154 -16.91 -0.09 11.90
CA TYR A 154 -18.27 -0.62 11.83
C TYR A 154 -18.39 -1.91 12.65
N ASN A 155 -19.50 -2.03 13.38
CA ASN A 155 -19.83 -3.18 14.20
C ASN A 155 -21.01 -3.94 13.57
N SER A 156 -21.03 -5.26 13.74
CA SER A 156 -22.23 -6.02 13.39
C SER A 156 -23.31 -5.90 14.47
N LYS A 157 -24.57 -5.94 14.04
CA LYS A 157 -25.74 -6.12 14.92
C LYS A 157 -26.05 -7.58 15.25
N ASP A 158 -25.42 -8.52 14.54
CA ASP A 158 -25.62 -9.95 14.74
C ASP A 158 -24.73 -10.46 15.87
N CYS A 159 -25.30 -11.17 16.84
CA CYS A 159 -24.56 -11.72 17.98
C CYS A 159 -23.48 -12.73 17.54
N LEU A 160 -23.69 -13.45 16.44
CA LEU A 160 -22.71 -14.38 15.88
C LEU A 160 -21.47 -13.65 15.33
N LEU A 161 -21.62 -12.38 15.00
CA LEU A 161 -20.57 -11.53 14.44
C LEU A 161 -20.02 -10.52 15.45
N SER A 162 -20.34 -10.67 16.73
CA SER A 162 -19.91 -9.76 17.80
C SER A 162 -18.39 -9.62 17.94
N ASN A 163 -17.63 -10.63 17.51
CA ASN A 163 -16.17 -10.62 17.48
C ASN A 163 -15.57 -10.12 16.15
N LEU A 164 -16.41 -9.72 15.18
CA LEU A 164 -16.00 -9.26 13.86
C LEU A 164 -16.35 -7.78 13.67
N GLN A 165 -15.34 -6.97 13.40
CA GLN A 165 -15.50 -5.55 13.07
C GLN A 165 -14.99 -5.26 11.66
N LEU A 166 -15.46 -4.17 11.06
CA LEU A 166 -14.99 -3.69 9.76
C LEU A 166 -14.30 -2.33 9.93
N ILE A 167 -13.12 -2.19 9.33
CA ILE A 167 -12.34 -0.95 9.27
C ILE A 167 -12.32 -0.47 7.81
N SER A 168 -12.89 0.70 7.54
CA SER A 168 -12.83 1.37 6.23
C SER A 168 -11.66 2.35 6.20
N LEU A 169 -10.59 2.01 5.49
CA LEU A 169 -9.38 2.82 5.43
C LEU A 169 -9.65 4.23 4.88
N ASN A 170 -10.56 4.36 3.91
CA ASN A 170 -10.97 5.63 3.32
C ASN A 170 -11.75 6.55 4.27
N ASP A 171 -12.40 5.98 5.29
CA ASP A 171 -13.26 6.72 6.21
C ASP A 171 -12.59 7.00 7.56
N LEU A 172 -11.55 6.22 7.91
CA LEU A 172 -10.75 6.43 9.11
C LEU A 172 -10.29 7.89 9.25
N SER A 173 -10.16 8.34 10.50
CA SER A 173 -9.65 9.67 10.81
C SER A 173 -8.21 9.87 10.32
N GLY A 174 -7.76 11.12 10.25
CA GLY A 174 -6.34 11.44 10.05
C GLY A 174 -5.52 11.31 11.34
N ALA A 175 -5.90 10.54 12.35
CA ALA A 175 -5.06 10.47 13.55
C ALA A 175 -3.69 9.80 13.27
N PRO A 176 -2.61 10.18 13.96
CA PRO A 176 -1.26 9.64 13.71
C PRO A 176 -1.18 8.11 13.72
N TYR A 177 -1.90 7.46 14.63
CA TYR A 177 -1.94 6.01 14.80
C TYR A 177 -2.69 5.25 13.68
N ASN A 178 -3.39 5.97 12.78
CA ASN A 178 -4.02 5.38 11.60
C ASN A 178 -3.13 5.49 10.35
N LEU A 179 -2.06 6.28 10.37
CA LEU A 179 -1.32 6.66 9.16
C LEU A 179 -0.77 5.44 8.41
N TRP A 180 -0.12 4.51 9.11
CA TRP A 180 0.50 3.35 8.49
C TRP A 180 -0.48 2.47 7.72
N ILE A 181 -1.64 2.15 8.30
CA ILE A 181 -2.66 1.33 7.60
C ILE A 181 -3.34 2.12 6.48
N LYS A 182 -3.46 3.46 6.61
CA LYS A 182 -4.11 4.29 5.58
C LYS A 182 -3.28 4.45 4.31
N LEU A 183 -2.01 4.04 4.31
CA LEU A 183 -1.23 3.84 3.08
C LEU A 183 -1.90 2.84 2.13
N PHE A 184 -2.74 1.93 2.64
CA PHE A 184 -3.44 0.93 1.81
C PHE A 184 -4.84 1.40 1.38
N SER A 185 -5.23 2.63 1.68
CA SER A 185 -6.53 3.17 1.26
C SER A 185 -6.64 3.30 -0.27
N SER A 186 -7.83 3.08 -0.83
CA SER A 186 -8.00 3.11 -2.29
C SER A 186 -7.97 4.52 -2.88
N LYS A 187 -8.16 5.57 -2.06
CA LYS A 187 -8.18 6.97 -2.52
C LYS A 187 -6.75 7.51 -2.66
N ILE A 188 -6.34 7.86 -3.88
CA ILE A 188 -4.99 8.37 -4.16
C ILE A 188 -4.66 9.62 -3.33
N ASN A 189 -5.53 10.64 -3.33
CA ASN A 189 -5.28 11.88 -2.57
C ASN A 189 -5.11 11.63 -1.08
N GLN A 190 -5.78 10.60 -0.54
CA GLN A 190 -5.63 10.22 0.85
C GLN A 190 -4.28 9.56 1.12
N ARG A 191 -3.83 8.63 0.25
CA ARG A 191 -2.50 8.03 0.37
C ARG A 191 -1.38 9.06 0.28
N LEU A 192 -1.49 10.01 -0.65
CA LEU A 192 -0.57 11.14 -0.79
C LEU A 192 -0.55 12.01 0.47
N SER A 193 -1.73 12.40 0.98
CA SER A 193 -1.84 13.16 2.23
C SER A 193 -1.25 12.41 3.44
N VAL A 194 -1.45 11.10 3.53
CA VAL A 194 -0.88 10.24 4.57
C VAL A 194 0.64 10.17 4.43
N LEU A 195 1.16 9.95 3.22
CA LEU A 195 2.60 9.92 2.95
C LEU A 195 3.25 11.23 3.37
N LYS A 196 2.69 12.39 2.97
CA LYS A 196 3.18 13.71 3.39
C LYS A 196 3.36 13.79 4.90
N ARG A 197 2.36 13.32 5.65
CA ARG A 197 2.37 13.38 7.11
C ARG A 197 3.36 12.41 7.74
N ILE A 198 3.57 11.25 7.13
CA ILE A 198 4.62 10.31 7.55
C ILE A 198 6.01 10.95 7.30
N LEU A 199 6.23 11.58 6.15
CA LEU A 199 7.50 12.25 5.84
C LEU A 199 7.77 13.44 6.75
N ALA A 200 6.73 14.15 7.20
CA ALA A 200 6.87 15.25 8.16
C ALA A 200 7.31 14.79 9.57
N PHE A 201 7.27 13.49 9.86
CA PHE A 201 7.94 12.95 11.04
C PHE A 201 9.45 12.83 10.79
N ASP A 202 10.22 12.84 11.87
CA ASP A 202 11.65 12.53 11.78
C ASP A 202 11.84 11.04 11.47
N LEU A 203 11.88 10.72 10.17
CA LEU A 203 11.99 9.34 9.70
C LEU A 203 13.28 8.65 10.16
N LYS A 204 14.32 9.42 10.53
CA LYS A 204 15.57 8.88 11.08
C LYS A 204 15.35 8.24 12.46
N LYS A 205 14.22 8.53 13.13
CA LYS A 205 13.83 7.90 14.40
C LYS A 205 13.07 6.59 14.22
N PHE A 206 12.58 6.30 13.03
CA PHE A 206 11.97 4.99 12.76
C PHE A 206 13.05 3.95 12.51
N ASN A 207 12.74 2.69 12.83
CA ASN A 207 13.65 1.60 12.52
C ASN A 207 13.81 1.46 10.98
N SER A 208 14.99 1.04 10.54
CA SER A 208 15.32 0.92 9.11
C SER A 208 14.42 -0.07 8.37
N GLY A 209 13.90 -1.08 9.07
CA GLY A 209 12.93 -2.05 8.54
C GLY A 209 11.64 -1.36 8.10
N LEU A 210 11.06 -0.52 8.96
CA LEU A 210 9.83 0.21 8.70
C LEU A 210 9.99 1.17 7.51
N VAL A 211 11.12 1.89 7.44
CA VAL A 211 11.45 2.76 6.29
C VAL A 211 11.62 1.93 5.01
N SER A 212 12.26 0.76 5.08
CA SER A 212 12.40 -0.16 3.94
C SER A 212 11.05 -0.66 3.43
N ILE A 213 10.12 -1.02 4.32
CA ILE A 213 8.76 -1.41 3.91
C ILE A 213 8.00 -0.24 3.30
N LEU A 214 8.13 0.98 3.84
CA LEU A 214 7.54 2.18 3.21
C LEU A 214 8.03 2.34 1.77
N ILE A 215 9.34 2.21 1.50
CA ILE A 215 9.88 2.27 0.13
C ILE A 215 9.28 1.18 -0.75
N LYS A 216 9.13 -0.06 -0.24
CA LYS A 216 8.49 -1.15 -1.00
C LYS A 216 7.03 -0.85 -1.33
N ILE A 217 6.27 -0.22 -0.42
CA ILE A 217 4.89 0.23 -0.67
C ILE A 217 4.87 1.26 -1.82
N LEU A 218 5.77 2.24 -1.80
CA LEU A 218 5.83 3.26 -2.86
C LEU A 218 6.22 2.66 -4.22
N LYS A 219 7.17 1.72 -4.23
CA LYS A 219 7.53 0.96 -5.44
C LYS A 219 6.35 0.14 -5.95
N PHE A 220 5.59 -0.48 -5.05
CA PHE A 220 4.39 -1.22 -5.39
C PHE A 220 3.35 -0.31 -6.05
N TRP A 221 3.03 0.86 -5.48
CA TRP A 221 2.09 1.80 -6.11
C TRP A 221 2.52 2.24 -7.51
N ASN A 222 3.83 2.47 -7.70
CA ASN A 222 4.37 2.83 -9.00
C ASN A 222 4.29 1.66 -10.00
N MET A 223 4.56 0.44 -9.55
CA MET A 223 4.49 -0.78 -10.36
C MET A 223 3.07 -1.06 -10.84
N VAL A 224 2.07 -0.91 -9.96
CA VAL A 224 0.65 -1.14 -10.32
C VAL A 224 0.01 0.08 -11.02
N GLY A 225 0.79 1.13 -11.30
CA GLY A 225 0.31 2.33 -12.00
C GLY A 225 -0.63 3.23 -11.20
N GLU A 226 -0.79 3.01 -9.89
CA GLU A 226 -1.72 3.79 -9.06
C GLU A 226 -1.13 5.16 -8.68
N ILE A 227 0.14 5.20 -8.26
CA ILE A 227 0.85 6.44 -7.89
C ILE A 227 2.29 6.33 -8.38
N SER A 228 2.67 7.19 -9.33
CA SER A 228 4.03 7.21 -9.86
C SER A 228 4.99 7.99 -8.96
N MET A 229 6.29 7.70 -9.08
CA MET A 229 7.33 8.48 -8.39
C MET A 229 7.33 9.96 -8.79
N GLN A 230 6.94 10.26 -10.02
CA GLN A 230 6.84 11.64 -10.51
C GLN A 230 5.74 12.40 -9.77
N ARG A 231 4.60 11.73 -9.55
CA ARG A 231 3.48 12.31 -8.80
C ARG A 231 3.85 12.53 -7.34
N ILE A 232 4.60 11.61 -6.73
CA ILE A 232 5.13 11.80 -5.36
C ILE A 232 6.06 13.01 -5.32
N GLN A 233 7.00 13.11 -6.26
CA GLN A 233 7.92 14.24 -6.35
C GLN A 233 7.17 15.58 -6.46
N LYS A 234 6.21 15.66 -7.39
CA LYS A 234 5.40 16.87 -7.60
C LYS A 234 4.53 17.18 -6.39
N ASP A 235 3.59 16.30 -6.05
CA ASP A 235 2.50 16.59 -5.11
C ASP A 235 2.98 16.62 -3.63
N ILE A 236 4.09 15.93 -3.33
CA ILE A 236 4.58 15.76 -1.94
C ILE A 236 5.91 16.45 -1.67
N LEU A 237 6.88 16.37 -2.58
CA LEU A 237 8.23 16.87 -2.30
C LEU A 237 8.43 18.32 -2.71
N TYR A 238 7.89 18.73 -3.86
CA TYR A 238 8.15 20.06 -4.42
C TYR A 238 7.00 21.06 -4.24
N GLU A 239 5.74 20.61 -4.40
CA GLU A 239 4.57 21.51 -4.28
C GLU A 239 3.96 21.54 -2.87
N SER A 240 4.62 20.91 -1.89
CA SER A 240 4.05 20.71 -0.56
C SER A 240 4.71 21.56 0.50
N ASP A 241 3.93 22.47 1.10
CA ASP A 241 4.37 23.18 2.30
C ASP A 241 4.73 22.19 3.42
N GLY A 242 5.89 22.36 4.04
CA GLY A 242 6.32 21.60 5.22
C GLY A 242 7.25 20.41 4.96
N ILE A 243 7.68 20.17 3.72
CA ILE A 243 8.81 19.27 3.41
C ILE A 243 10.02 20.14 3.05
N SER A 244 11.12 20.01 3.79
CA SER A 244 12.35 20.73 3.47
C SER A 244 13.09 20.10 2.28
N ASP A 245 13.88 20.90 1.56
CA ASP A 245 14.73 20.40 0.46
C ASP A 245 15.71 19.31 0.93
N GLU A 246 16.21 19.41 2.17
CA GLU A 246 17.06 18.39 2.79
C GLU A 246 16.31 17.06 2.95
N LEU A 247 15.09 17.11 3.48
CA LEU A 247 14.25 15.93 3.66
C LEU A 247 13.87 15.31 2.32
N ALA A 248 13.50 16.13 1.33
CA ALA A 248 13.20 15.68 -0.03
C ALA A 248 14.41 15.00 -0.66
N SER A 249 15.60 15.60 -0.55
CA SER A 249 16.86 15.06 -1.08
C SER A 249 17.22 13.73 -0.40
N TRP A 250 17.12 13.66 0.92
CA TRP A 250 17.35 12.44 1.68
C TRP A 250 16.34 11.35 1.27
N PHE A 251 15.05 11.68 1.16
CA PHE A 251 14.02 10.73 0.76
C PHE A 251 14.26 10.18 -0.64
N LEU A 252 14.63 11.03 -1.59
CA LEU A 252 14.97 10.62 -2.95
C LEU A 252 16.25 9.76 -2.98
N SER A 253 17.21 9.98 -2.09
CA SER A 253 18.43 9.16 -2.01
C SER A 253 18.16 7.68 -1.71
N MET A 254 16.98 7.36 -1.17
CA MET A 254 16.56 5.98 -0.91
C MET A 254 16.13 5.21 -2.17
N PHE A 255 16.01 5.90 -3.31
CA PHE A 255 15.61 5.33 -4.59
C PHE A 255 16.76 5.36 -5.59
N LYS A 256 16.83 4.34 -6.45
CA LYS A 256 17.79 4.33 -7.57
C LYS A 256 17.47 5.48 -8.55
N PRO A 257 18.47 6.07 -9.24
CA PRO A 257 18.24 7.06 -10.29
C PRO A 257 17.14 6.67 -11.29
N GLU A 258 17.14 5.41 -11.73
CA GLU A 258 16.20 4.92 -12.73
C GLU A 258 14.76 4.91 -12.20
N ASP A 259 14.57 4.55 -10.93
CA ASP A 259 13.26 4.56 -10.26
C ASP A 259 12.75 6.00 -10.08
N ARG A 260 13.65 6.95 -9.78
CA ARG A 260 13.30 8.38 -9.62
C ARG A 260 12.86 9.03 -10.93
N LEU A 261 13.48 8.62 -12.04
CA LEU A 261 13.23 9.19 -13.38
C LEU A 261 12.16 8.43 -14.17
N ARG A 262 11.70 7.27 -13.67
CA ARG A 262 10.70 6.45 -14.36
C ARG A 262 9.41 7.24 -14.59
N GLY A 263 8.89 7.14 -15.81
CA GLY A 263 7.69 7.83 -16.27
C GLY A 263 7.93 9.23 -16.81
N LEU A 264 9.10 9.86 -16.56
CA LEU A 264 9.39 11.18 -17.12
C LEU A 264 9.62 11.07 -18.61
N GLN A 265 9.14 12.05 -19.38
CA GLN A 265 9.49 12.17 -20.79
C GLN A 265 10.98 12.51 -20.91
N PRO A 266 11.66 12.10 -22.00
CA PRO A 266 13.08 12.40 -22.20
C PRO A 266 13.43 13.88 -21.99
N GLU A 267 12.56 14.79 -22.46
CA GLU A 267 12.75 16.24 -22.35
C GLU A 267 12.77 16.71 -20.89
N ASP A 268 11.89 16.16 -20.05
CA ASP A 268 11.86 16.50 -18.62
C ASP A 268 13.07 15.92 -17.86
N ARG A 269 13.59 14.77 -18.29
CA ARG A 269 14.81 14.17 -17.69
C ARG A 269 16.07 14.97 -18.01
N LEU A 270 16.12 15.58 -19.20
CA LEU A 270 17.27 16.35 -19.66
C LEU A 270 17.16 17.84 -19.30
N ARG A 271 15.99 18.30 -18.81
CA ARG A 271 15.77 19.71 -18.45
C ARG A 271 16.80 20.17 -17.41
N GLY A 272 17.46 21.29 -17.71
CA GLY A 272 18.47 21.89 -16.85
C GLY A 272 19.90 21.36 -17.07
N LEU A 273 20.09 20.33 -17.90
CA LEU A 273 21.42 19.91 -18.34
C LEU A 273 21.86 20.74 -19.56
N GLN A 274 23.14 21.11 -19.61
CA GLN A 274 23.71 21.71 -20.82
C GLN A 274 23.81 20.63 -21.91
N PRO A 275 23.49 20.95 -23.19
CA PRO A 275 23.56 19.99 -24.28
C PRO A 275 24.94 19.29 -24.36
N GLU A 276 26.02 20.02 -24.13
CA GLU A 276 27.39 19.48 -24.14
C GLU A 276 27.59 18.38 -23.10
N ASP A 277 27.00 18.52 -21.90
CA ASP A 277 27.10 17.54 -20.82
C ASP A 277 26.33 16.25 -21.11
N VAL A 278 25.27 16.34 -21.90
CA VAL A 278 24.49 15.20 -22.37
C VAL A 278 25.22 14.51 -23.51
N PHE A 279 25.59 15.27 -24.55
CA PHE A 279 26.22 14.72 -25.75
C PHE A 279 27.58 14.06 -25.45
N LYS A 280 28.36 14.55 -24.48
CA LYS A 280 29.65 13.94 -24.11
C LYS A 280 29.56 12.49 -23.64
N GLN A 281 28.38 12.03 -23.21
CA GLN A 281 28.14 10.63 -22.80
C GLN A 281 27.96 9.68 -23.99
N PHE A 282 27.71 10.21 -25.19
CA PHE A 282 27.50 9.42 -26.41
C PHE A 282 28.76 9.43 -27.29
N LYS A 283 28.99 8.35 -28.04
CA LYS A 283 30.04 8.31 -29.06
C LYS A 283 29.73 9.31 -30.18
N PRO A 284 30.73 9.88 -30.88
CA PRO A 284 30.50 10.84 -31.95
C PRO A 284 29.49 10.36 -33.01
N GLU A 285 29.53 9.08 -33.38
CA GLU A 285 28.64 8.47 -34.35
C GLU A 285 27.18 8.49 -33.87
N ASP A 286 26.94 8.15 -32.60
CA ASP A 286 25.60 8.15 -31.99
C ASP A 286 24.99 9.55 -31.88
N ARG A 287 25.82 10.59 -31.76
CA ARG A 287 25.35 11.99 -31.75
C ARG A 287 24.82 12.44 -33.11
N LEU A 288 25.33 11.85 -34.18
CA LEU A 288 24.95 12.16 -35.56
C LEU A 288 23.81 11.27 -36.06
N ASN A 289 23.61 10.11 -35.44
CA ASN A 289 22.51 9.20 -35.76
C ASN A 289 21.15 9.90 -35.58
N GLY A 290 20.33 9.86 -36.63
CA GLY A 290 19.00 10.50 -36.67
C GLY A 290 18.99 11.93 -37.21
N LEU A 291 20.15 12.53 -37.51
CA LEU A 291 20.24 13.79 -38.24
C LEU A 291 20.27 13.54 -39.76
N ASP A 292 19.61 14.41 -40.53
CA ASP A 292 19.70 14.39 -41.99
C ASP A 292 21.12 14.81 -42.43
N LEU A 293 21.74 14.00 -43.31
CA LEU A 293 23.08 14.25 -43.84
C LEU A 293 23.21 15.65 -44.47
N LYS A 294 22.16 16.14 -45.14
CA LYS A 294 22.14 17.46 -45.75
C LYS A 294 22.27 18.58 -44.70
N ILE A 295 21.63 18.42 -43.54
CA ILE A 295 21.74 19.38 -42.42
C ILE A 295 23.18 19.43 -41.91
N ILE A 296 23.82 18.26 -41.78
CA ILE A 296 25.22 18.16 -41.33
C ILE A 296 26.15 18.85 -42.35
N GLU A 297 26.01 18.54 -43.63
CA GLU A 297 26.83 19.15 -44.71
C GLU A 297 26.68 20.67 -44.76
N ASP A 298 25.46 21.18 -44.65
CA ASP A 298 25.19 22.62 -44.68
C ASP A 298 25.80 23.32 -43.46
N TYR A 299 25.71 22.73 -42.26
CA TYR A 299 26.40 23.24 -41.07
C TYR A 299 27.93 23.28 -41.27
N LEU A 300 28.53 22.23 -41.83
CA LEU A 300 29.98 22.20 -42.10
C LEU A 300 30.42 23.29 -43.10
N LYS A 301 29.59 23.59 -44.11
CA LYS A 301 29.86 24.72 -45.04
C LYS A 301 29.90 26.06 -44.31
N THR A 302 29.07 26.26 -43.28
CA THR A 302 29.12 27.51 -42.46
C THR A 302 30.40 27.62 -41.64
N LYS A 303 30.97 26.50 -41.20
CA LYS A 303 32.21 26.47 -40.43
C LYS A 303 33.47 26.61 -41.29
N LYS A 304 33.46 26.08 -42.52
CA LYS A 304 34.57 26.22 -43.48
C LYS A 304 34.71 27.63 -44.09
N LYS A 305 33.70 28.49 -43.92
CA LYS A 305 33.71 29.90 -44.38
C LYS A 305 34.21 30.89 -43.32
N LYS A 306 34.59 30.40 -42.14
CA LYS A 306 35.37 31.14 -41.13
C LYS A 306 36.81 30.65 -41.18
#